data_AF-A0A1H7D3H1-F1
#
_entry.id   AF-A0A1H7D3H1-F1
#
_cell.length_a   1.000
_cell.length_b   1.000
_cell.length_c   1.000
_cell.angle_alpha   90.00
_cell.angle_beta   90.00
_cell.angle_gamma   90.00
#
_symmetry.space_group_name_H-M   'P 1'
#
loop_
_entity.id
_entity.type
_entity.pdbx_description
1 polymer ?
#
loop_
_entity_poly.entity_id
_entity_poly.type
_entity_poly.pdbx_seq_one_letter_code
_entity_poly.pdbx_strand_id
1 'polypeptide(L)'
;MKRILLGAVLACMVWVAGMMPVEASYSKYLNGDTNYVLVYGHMGVAFYLDKSSVVAKRDDSTAHAFAENIVSVDSDGNITGNQTYWYYQKVDRPDLYEAYKSNDGNHWNSFEINDDSGAMAVVVQGFKYGWPIAFGYGWS
;
A
#
# COMPACT_ATOMS: atom_id res chain seq x y z
N MET A 1 34.90 -23.42 35.04
CA MET A 1 34.52 -23.48 33.61
C MET A 1 33.00 -23.44 33.40
N LYS A 2 32.20 -24.36 33.96
CA LYS A 2 30.71 -24.38 33.78
C LYS A 2 29.98 -23.07 34.15
N ARG A 3 30.39 -22.39 35.23
CA ARG A 3 29.79 -21.10 35.67
C ARG A 3 30.14 -19.91 34.76
N ILE A 4 31.28 -19.97 34.08
CA ILE A 4 31.74 -18.92 33.14
C ILE A 4 31.01 -19.08 31.80
N LEU A 5 30.83 -20.32 31.33
CA LEU A 5 30.02 -20.61 30.15
C LEU A 5 28.55 -20.18 30.33
N LEU A 6 27.96 -20.44 31.50
CA LEU A 6 26.57 -20.05 31.77
C LEU A 6 26.38 -18.53 31.76
N GLY A 7 27.34 -17.78 32.31
CA GLY A 7 27.34 -16.31 32.28
C GLY A 7 27.49 -15.74 30.86
N ALA A 8 28.35 -16.34 30.04
CA ALA A 8 28.54 -15.91 28.65
C ALA A 8 27.29 -16.18 27.78
N VAL A 9 26.61 -17.31 27.99
CA VAL A 9 25.35 -17.63 27.28
C VAL A 9 24.23 -16.67 27.68
N LEU A 10 24.09 -16.36 28.97
CA LEU A 10 23.12 -15.36 29.44
C LEU A 10 23.40 -13.95 28.89
N ALA A 11 24.66 -13.54 28.84
CA ALA A 11 25.04 -12.25 28.27
C ALA A 11 24.74 -12.16 26.76
N CYS A 12 24.99 -13.23 26.00
CA CYS A 12 24.61 -13.29 24.58
C CYS A 12 23.09 -13.27 24.37
N MET A 13 22.31 -13.96 25.20
CA MET A 13 20.84 -13.95 25.09
C MET A 13 20.24 -12.57 25.36
N VAL A 14 20.79 -11.80 26.31
CA VAL A 14 20.34 -10.43 26.58
C VAL A 14 20.70 -9.47 25.44
N TRP A 15 21.85 -9.66 24.79
CA TRP A 15 22.26 -8.86 23.63
C TRP A 15 21.38 -9.14 22.39
N VAL A 16 21.02 -10.40 22.15
CA VAL A 16 20.14 -10.77 21.03
C VAL A 16 18.70 -10.31 21.25
N ALA A 17 18.21 -10.30 22.51
CA ALA A 17 16.88 -9.79 22.84
C ALA A 17 16.74 -8.26 22.68
N GLY A 18 17.84 -7.51 22.66
CA GLY A 18 17.84 -6.05 22.43
C GLY A 18 17.77 -5.64 20.96
N MET A 19 17.90 -6.59 20.02
CA MET A 19 17.86 -6.35 18.57
C MET A 19 16.47 -6.63 17.97
N MET A 20 15.40 -6.33 18.70
CA MET A 20 14.06 -6.37 18.10
C MET A 20 13.99 -5.22 17.08
N PRO A 21 13.74 -5.49 15.78
CA PRO A 21 13.51 -4.41 14.83
C PRO A 21 12.31 -3.60 15.33
N VAL A 22 12.50 -2.29 15.50
CA VAL A 22 11.37 -1.39 15.69
C VAL A 22 10.64 -1.37 14.35
N GLU A 23 9.56 -2.13 14.24
CA GLU A 23 8.65 -1.99 13.11
C GLU A 23 8.07 -0.57 13.16
N ALA A 24 8.22 0.16 12.06
CA ALA A 24 7.60 1.46 11.92
C ALA A 24 6.08 1.27 11.97
N SER A 25 5.46 1.66 13.09
CA SER A 25 4.01 1.65 13.23
C SER A 25 3.45 2.90 12.56
N TYR A 26 2.91 2.72 11.36
CA TYR A 26 2.30 3.82 10.62
C TYR A 26 0.85 4.05 11.09
N SER A 27 0.49 5.32 11.28
CA SER A 27 -0.89 5.69 11.58
C SER A 27 -1.81 5.29 10.43
N LYS A 28 -3.05 4.90 10.74
CA LYS A 28 -4.09 4.66 9.73
C LYS A 28 -4.34 5.88 8.84
N TYR A 29 -4.17 7.07 9.40
CA TYR A 29 -4.36 8.34 8.71
C TYR A 29 -3.10 9.20 8.82
N LEU A 30 -2.60 9.69 7.69
CA LEU A 30 -1.40 10.54 7.66
C LEU A 30 -1.66 11.83 8.44
N ASN A 31 -0.87 12.09 9.49
CA ASN A 31 -1.03 13.26 10.37
C ASN A 31 -2.45 13.42 10.96
N GLY A 32 -3.23 12.33 11.03
CA GLY A 32 -4.63 12.36 11.47
C GLY A 32 -5.64 12.86 10.42
N ASP A 33 -5.21 13.22 9.21
CA ASP A 33 -6.11 13.62 8.14
C ASP A 33 -6.76 12.40 7.49
N THR A 34 -8.07 12.30 7.65
CA THR A 34 -8.84 11.17 7.13
C THR A 34 -8.83 11.07 5.61
N ASN A 35 -8.45 12.13 4.87
CA ASN A 35 -8.28 12.07 3.42
C ASN A 35 -7.12 11.19 2.99
N TYR A 36 -6.12 10.99 3.85
CA TYR A 36 -4.93 10.20 3.56
C TYR A 36 -4.98 8.88 4.33
N VAL A 37 -5.52 7.83 3.72
CA VAL A 37 -5.65 6.50 4.36
C VAL A 37 -4.47 5.60 4.04
N LEU A 38 -3.90 4.96 5.06
CA LEU A 38 -2.80 4.01 4.90
C LEU A 38 -3.26 2.83 4.03
N VAL A 39 -2.58 2.61 2.91
CA VAL A 39 -2.81 1.45 2.03
C VAL A 39 -1.78 0.36 2.29
N TYR A 40 -0.53 0.72 2.58
CA TYR A 40 0.53 -0.24 2.87
C TYR A 40 1.70 0.44 3.59
N GLY A 41 2.46 -0.33 4.37
CA GLY A 41 3.68 0.14 5.02
C GLY A 41 4.70 -0.99 5.10
N HIS A 42 5.94 -0.71 4.70
CA HIS A 42 7.01 -1.71 4.69
C HIS A 42 8.39 -1.04 4.69
N MET A 43 9.33 -1.59 5.49
CA MET A 43 10.75 -1.18 5.52
C MET A 43 11.00 0.34 5.59
N GLY A 44 10.35 1.04 6.52
CA GLY A 44 10.59 2.48 6.73
C GLY A 44 9.91 3.42 5.73
N VAL A 45 9.07 2.90 4.83
CA VAL A 45 8.17 3.70 3.99
C VAL A 45 6.71 3.28 4.18
N ALA A 46 5.81 4.27 4.21
CA ALA A 46 4.37 4.10 4.16
C ALA A 46 3.77 4.74 2.91
N PHE A 47 2.65 4.18 2.47
CA PHE A 47 1.90 4.62 1.31
C PHE A 47 0.48 4.97 1.76
N TYR A 48 0.03 6.17 1.42
CA TYR A 48 -1.29 6.68 1.77
C TYR A 48 -2.06 7.07 0.51
N LEU A 49 -3.27 6.55 0.35
CA LEU A 49 -4.20 7.00 -0.68
C LEU A 49 -4.73 8.39 -0.30
N ASP A 50 -4.62 9.35 -1.21
CA ASP A 50 -5.35 10.62 -1.15
C ASP A 50 -6.77 10.45 -1.70
N LYS A 51 -7.74 10.25 -0.82
CA LYS A 51 -9.15 10.06 -1.21
C LYS A 51 -9.72 11.23 -2.00
N SER A 52 -9.22 12.45 -1.81
CA SER A 52 -9.71 13.63 -2.52
C SER A 52 -9.27 13.66 -3.99
N SER A 53 -8.25 12.87 -4.33
CA SER A 53 -7.73 12.74 -5.69
C SER A 53 -8.43 11.67 -6.53
N VAL A 54 -9.31 10.86 -5.93
CA VAL A 54 -9.99 9.78 -6.63
C VAL A 54 -10.97 10.35 -7.65
N VAL A 55 -10.79 9.98 -8.91
CA VAL A 55 -11.61 10.46 -10.03
C VAL A 55 -12.00 9.30 -10.92
N ALA A 56 -13.31 9.06 -11.05
CA ALA A 56 -13.86 8.16 -12.06
C ALA A 56 -13.54 8.69 -13.47
N LYS A 57 -13.03 7.80 -14.32
CA LYS A 57 -12.69 8.07 -15.71
C LYS A 57 -13.67 7.42 -16.68
N ARG A 58 -14.22 6.27 -16.28
CA ARG A 58 -15.20 5.51 -17.06
C ARG A 58 -16.03 4.63 -16.13
N ASP A 59 -17.33 4.59 -16.38
CA ASP A 59 -18.27 3.67 -15.71
C ASP A 59 -19.41 3.40 -16.70
N ASP A 60 -19.23 2.40 -17.56
CA ASP A 60 -20.21 2.04 -18.60
C ASP A 60 -20.29 0.53 -18.82
N SER A 61 -21.15 0.10 -19.75
CA SER A 61 -21.42 -1.32 -20.04
C SER A 61 -20.23 -2.12 -20.57
N THR A 62 -19.07 -1.49 -20.78
CA THR A 62 -17.88 -2.15 -21.33
C THR A 62 -16.71 -2.15 -20.35
N ALA A 63 -16.58 -1.14 -19.49
CA ALA A 63 -15.48 -1.06 -18.54
C ALA A 63 -15.71 -0.05 -17.41
N HIS A 64 -15.00 -0.28 -16.31
CA HIS A 64 -14.81 0.63 -15.20
C HIS A 64 -13.36 1.11 -15.16
N ALA A 65 -13.15 2.42 -14.99
CA ALA A 65 -11.83 3.01 -14.91
C ALA A 65 -11.82 4.21 -13.96
N PHE A 66 -10.77 4.34 -13.15
CA PHE A 66 -10.57 5.47 -12.26
C PHE A 66 -9.07 5.74 -12.06
N ALA A 67 -8.76 6.91 -11.52
CA ALA A 67 -7.40 7.27 -11.15
C ALA A 67 -7.38 7.86 -9.74
N GLU A 68 -6.25 7.69 -9.05
CA GLU A 68 -6.03 8.19 -7.69
C GLU A 68 -4.54 8.49 -7.47
N ASN A 69 -4.24 9.29 -6.45
CA ASN A 69 -2.88 9.56 -6.01
C ASN A 69 -2.55 8.78 -4.74
N ILE A 70 -1.36 8.19 -4.71
CA ILE A 70 -0.77 7.55 -3.54
C ILE A 70 0.50 8.33 -3.14
N VAL A 71 0.50 8.82 -1.91
CA VAL A 71 1.58 9.57 -1.29
C VAL A 71 2.50 8.62 -0.53
N SER A 72 3.79 8.70 -0.79
CA SER A 72 4.82 7.95 -0.05
C SER A 72 5.40 8.82 1.06
N VAL A 73 5.57 8.24 2.25
CA VAL A 73 6.06 8.92 3.46
C VAL A 73 7.14 8.06 4.11
N ASP A 74 8.26 8.66 4.53
CA ASP A 74 9.30 7.94 5.27
C ASP A 74 8.93 7.71 6.75
N SER A 75 9.79 7.02 7.50
CA SER A 75 9.60 6.76 8.93
C SER A 75 9.55 8.01 9.79
N ASP A 76 10.09 9.12 9.32
CA ASP A 76 10.13 10.40 10.03
C ASP A 76 8.88 11.26 9.72
N GLY A 77 8.01 10.79 8.83
CA GLY A 77 6.79 11.48 8.43
C GLY A 77 6.97 12.46 7.26
N ASN A 78 8.13 12.47 6.59
CA ASN A 78 8.37 13.33 5.44
C ASN A 78 7.76 12.72 4.18
N ILE A 79 7.12 13.56 3.36
CA ILE A 79 6.63 13.15 2.04
C ILE A 79 7.83 12.91 1.12
N THR A 80 7.96 11.69 0.61
CA THR A 80 9.05 11.26 -0.28
C THR A 80 8.61 11.05 -1.72
N GLY A 81 7.30 11.01 -1.97
CA GLY A 81 6.78 10.86 -3.32
C GLY A 81 5.26 11.03 -3.41
N ASN A 82 4.79 11.26 -4.62
CA ASN A 82 3.38 11.28 -4.98
C ASN A 82 3.24 10.62 -6.36
N GLN A 83 2.42 9.59 -6.45
CA GLN A 83 2.27 8.79 -7.66
C GLN A 83 0.80 8.65 -8.03
N THR A 84 0.47 8.89 -9.30
CA THR A 84 -0.87 8.63 -9.81
C THR A 84 -0.97 7.19 -10.30
N TYR A 85 -1.94 6.46 -9.75
CA TYR A 85 -2.32 5.13 -10.18
C TYR A 85 -3.58 5.22 -11.02
N TRP A 86 -3.60 4.50 -12.14
CA TRP A 86 -4.77 4.33 -12.99
C TRP A 86 -5.19 2.88 -12.91
N TYR A 87 -6.49 2.65 -12.76
CA TYR A 87 -7.07 1.32 -12.68
C TYR A 87 -8.09 1.13 -13.77
N TYR A 88 -8.19 -0.11 -14.23
CA TYR A 88 -9.09 -0.52 -15.30
C TYR A 88 -9.58 -1.95 -15.05
N GLN A 89 -10.88 -2.15 -15.25
CA GLN A 89 -11.52 -3.46 -15.25
C GLN A 89 -12.48 -3.53 -16.43
N LYS A 90 -12.41 -4.59 -17.23
CA LYS A 90 -13.39 -4.83 -18.30
C LYS A 90 -14.60 -5.57 -17.74
N VAL A 91 -15.79 -5.17 -18.18
CA VAL A 91 -17.04 -5.82 -17.76
C VAL A 91 -17.15 -7.26 -18.29
N ASP A 92 -16.56 -7.53 -19.46
CA ASP A 92 -16.54 -8.88 -20.06
C ASP A 92 -15.49 -9.83 -19.46
N ARG A 93 -14.57 -9.29 -18.64
CA ARG A 93 -13.55 -10.03 -17.88
C ARG A 93 -13.44 -9.45 -16.46
N PRO A 94 -14.46 -9.64 -15.60
CA PRO A 94 -14.52 -9.02 -14.27
C PRO A 94 -13.40 -9.49 -13.33
N ASP A 95 -12.81 -10.63 -13.62
CA ASP A 95 -11.67 -11.25 -12.95
C ASP A 95 -10.32 -10.66 -13.37
N LEU A 96 -10.27 -9.82 -14.41
CA LEU A 96 -9.06 -9.16 -14.87
C LEU A 96 -9.03 -7.69 -14.43
N TYR A 97 -8.14 -7.40 -13.50
CA TYR A 97 -7.82 -6.05 -13.06
C TYR A 97 -6.47 -5.62 -13.60
N GLU A 98 -6.39 -4.39 -14.09
CA GLU A 98 -5.16 -3.80 -14.61
C GLU A 98 -4.90 -2.46 -13.93
N ALA A 99 -3.65 -2.19 -13.64
CA ALA A 99 -3.20 -0.89 -13.15
C ALA A 99 -1.92 -0.44 -13.85
N TYR A 100 -1.72 0.87 -13.91
CA TYR A 100 -0.40 1.43 -14.20
C TYR A 100 -0.12 2.67 -13.34
N LYS A 101 1.16 2.93 -13.13
CA LYS A 101 1.65 4.12 -12.43
C LYS A 101 2.16 5.12 -13.45
N SER A 102 1.95 6.41 -13.23
CA SER A 102 2.37 7.47 -14.17
C SER A 102 3.85 7.40 -14.57
N ASN A 103 4.70 6.89 -13.68
CA ASN A 103 6.14 6.77 -13.92
C ASN A 103 6.56 5.49 -14.65
N ASP A 104 5.65 4.53 -14.87
CA ASP A 104 5.92 3.25 -15.54
C ASP A 104 5.75 3.33 -17.07
N GLY A 105 5.80 4.53 -17.65
CA GLY A 105 5.65 4.72 -19.10
C GLY A 105 4.26 4.35 -19.64
N ASN A 106 3.23 4.38 -18.78
CA ASN A 106 1.85 3.98 -19.09
C ASN A 106 1.68 2.49 -19.47
N HIS A 107 2.52 1.61 -18.92
CA HIS A 107 2.37 0.17 -19.09
C HIS A 107 1.34 -0.41 -18.12
N TRP A 108 0.24 -0.92 -18.67
CA TRP A 108 -0.78 -1.66 -17.91
C TRP A 108 -0.23 -3.00 -17.44
N ASN A 109 -0.32 -3.26 -16.15
CA ASN A 109 0.04 -4.53 -15.54
C ASN A 109 -1.21 -5.13 -14.89
N SER A 110 -1.47 -6.40 -15.18
CA SER A 110 -2.52 -7.13 -14.50
C SER A 110 -2.15 -7.35 -13.03
N PHE A 111 -3.14 -7.33 -12.15
CA PHE A 111 -2.96 -7.67 -10.74
C PHE A 111 -4.10 -8.55 -10.25
N GLU A 112 -3.80 -9.38 -9.27
CA GLU A 112 -4.81 -10.19 -8.59
C GLU A 112 -5.35 -9.41 -7.40
N ILE A 113 -6.69 -9.29 -7.29
CA ILE A 113 -7.33 -8.52 -6.22
C ILE A 113 -7.04 -9.05 -4.81
N ASN A 114 -6.57 -10.30 -4.71
CA ASN A 114 -6.22 -10.96 -3.45
C ASN A 114 -4.71 -10.98 -3.17
N ASP A 115 -3.88 -10.44 -4.06
CA ASP A 115 -2.43 -10.37 -3.84
C ASP A 115 -2.06 -9.13 -3.01
N ASP A 116 -2.07 -9.29 -1.69
CA ASP A 116 -1.63 -8.28 -0.73
C ASP A 116 -0.14 -8.38 -0.39
N SER A 117 0.67 -8.99 -1.27
CA SER A 117 2.10 -9.18 -1.03
C SER A 117 2.94 -7.97 -1.47
N GLY A 118 3.86 -7.54 -0.60
CA GLY A 118 4.93 -6.61 -0.94
C GLY A 118 4.46 -5.34 -1.65
N ALA A 119 5.08 -5.03 -2.80
CA ALA A 119 4.73 -3.86 -3.59
C ALA A 119 3.34 -3.94 -4.24
N MET A 120 2.79 -5.15 -4.42
CA MET A 120 1.46 -5.35 -5.00
C MET A 120 0.36 -4.90 -4.03
N ALA A 121 0.61 -5.01 -2.72
CA ALA A 121 -0.29 -4.52 -1.69
C ALA A 121 -0.68 -3.05 -1.88
N VAL A 122 0.24 -2.19 -2.35
CA VAL A 122 -0.04 -0.78 -2.64
C VAL A 122 -1.11 -0.63 -3.73
N VAL A 123 -0.97 -1.40 -4.82
CA VAL A 123 -1.91 -1.41 -5.97
C VAL A 123 -3.27 -1.96 -5.53
N VAL A 124 -3.26 -3.12 -4.87
CA VAL A 124 -4.49 -3.82 -4.48
C VAL A 124 -5.27 -3.05 -3.42
N GLN A 125 -4.60 -2.56 -2.38
CA GLN A 125 -5.27 -1.79 -1.33
C GLN A 125 -5.71 -0.41 -1.85
N GLY A 126 -4.89 0.25 -2.67
CA GLY A 126 -5.29 1.46 -3.40
C GLY A 126 -6.59 1.24 -4.16
N PHE A 127 -6.62 0.20 -5.01
CA PHE A 127 -7.83 -0.18 -5.74
C PHE A 127 -9.05 -0.39 -4.82
N LYS A 128 -8.89 -1.18 -3.75
CA LYS A 128 -9.99 -1.51 -2.82
C LYS A 128 -10.57 -0.29 -2.11
N TYR A 129 -9.74 0.69 -1.78
CA TYR A 129 -10.20 1.95 -1.18
C TYR A 129 -10.74 2.93 -2.23
N GLY A 130 -10.09 3.04 -3.39
CA GLY A 130 -10.45 3.98 -4.45
C GLY A 130 -11.73 3.63 -5.17
N TRP A 131 -11.98 2.35 -5.45
CA TRP A 131 -13.16 1.87 -6.17
C TRP A 131 -14.49 2.38 -5.60
N PRO A 132 -14.82 2.16 -4.31
CA PRO A 132 -16.08 2.64 -3.75
C PRO A 132 -16.16 4.17 -3.70
N ILE A 133 -15.03 4.87 -3.68
CA ILE A 133 -15.01 6.34 -3.75
C ILE A 133 -15.31 6.80 -5.18
N ALA A 134 -14.75 6.12 -6.19
CA ALA A 134 -14.93 6.45 -7.59
C ALA A 134 -16.38 6.20 -8.07
N PHE A 135 -16.98 5.07 -7.66
CA PHE A 135 -18.24 4.61 -8.26
C PHE A 135 -19.41 4.53 -7.27
N GLY A 136 -19.17 4.61 -5.96
CA GLY A 136 -20.22 4.55 -4.94
C GLY A 136 -20.76 3.14 -4.63
N TYR A 137 -20.15 2.10 -5.18
CA TYR A 137 -20.47 0.69 -4.91
C TYR A 137 -19.19 -0.15 -4.73
N GLY A 138 -19.30 -1.36 -4.17
CA GLY A 138 -18.14 -2.26 -3.99
C GLY A 138 -17.69 -2.93 -5.29
N TRP A 139 -16.43 -3.37 -5.35
CA TRP A 139 -15.96 -4.20 -6.46
C TRP A 139 -16.49 -5.64 -6.32
N SER A 140 -16.59 -6.37 -7.42
CA SER A 140 -17.19 -7.71 -7.50
C SER A 140 -16.18 -8.81 -7.80
#